data_AF-A0A2K4MIZ4-F1
#
_entry.id   AF-A0A2K4MIZ4-F1
#
_cell.length_a   1.000
_cell.length_b   1.000
_cell.length_c   1.000
_cell.angle_alpha   90.00
_cell.angle_beta   90.00
_cell.angle_gamma   90.00
#
_symmetry.space_group_name_H-M   'P 1'
#
loop_
_entity.id
_entity.type
_entity.pdbx_description
1 polymer ?
#
loop_
_entity_poly.entity_id
_entity_poly.type
_entity_poly.pdbx_seq_one_letter_code
_entity_poly.pdbx_strand_id
1 'polypeptide(L)'
;MVGDTLHASCQTLKDTWQNTSMPALNVCLNSITRNGDIANIDGNLLCMPDLPKVHGAASFPMPETQLNEWIYSSRNSELYRHSWDIWAGLNHVVGTVNKVPVRAFETWSTPTLMLYQINSGKMLQANASTAKHSTVGALPALELQQPHQFLNITPRLKAAAPDQANVGDTKIFVSVAYNPPAAQHAVNNKLFLQKTLDQYVKNGYTEVPNFPSNAITIKPVYKHISAQKYANKLYVMPGWPGTPSPAKAFLEQDWGSCVYINIKGSGQGGNSIDQGCKGPNTSNTFYLNNFIHHQLTAEEAKVVQKQITGREVVSGDYIILVGMHVTTREIKRWAWQTYWWSANSDQPYLPSNAEIAAFRKQSPLDPAANHYAMAVAYQMVQPAQPITGGQNTGSSLIAYNPHLEAGFDPGVFQSCASVGGAYAAPSDTNCNKPDPSINRYGVQSNCMTCHNMAMYNPKTNYKDKANRQKPYATDFYMSLQDKAFDGSLKLDFAWSLLGYMQDDSK
;
A
#
# COMPACT_ATOMS: atom_id res chain seq x y z
N MET A 1 34.55 -5.06 11.73
CA MET A 1 33.99 -6.33 11.22
C MET A 1 34.78 -7.47 11.83
N VAL A 2 34.11 -8.54 12.24
CA VAL A 2 34.74 -9.78 12.70
C VAL A 2 34.11 -10.91 11.88
N GLY A 3 34.88 -11.51 10.97
CA GLY A 3 34.32 -12.37 9.92
C GLY A 3 33.34 -11.60 9.04
N ASP A 4 32.17 -12.19 8.80
CA ASP A 4 31.06 -11.63 8.01
C ASP A 4 30.02 -10.89 8.87
N THR A 5 30.40 -10.50 10.09
CA THR A 5 29.56 -9.75 11.02
C THR A 5 30.03 -8.31 11.10
N LEU A 6 29.11 -7.38 10.82
CA LEU A 6 29.31 -5.96 11.10
C LEU A 6 28.94 -5.68 12.55
N HIS A 7 29.85 -5.06 13.31
CA HIS A 7 29.58 -4.58 14.67
C HIS A 7 29.65 -3.05 14.67
N ALA A 8 28.72 -2.40 15.34
CA ALA A 8 28.73 -0.96 15.53
C ALA A 8 28.19 -0.58 16.90
N SER A 9 28.59 0.61 17.38
CA SER A 9 27.85 1.30 18.42
C SER A 9 26.87 2.23 17.73
N CYS A 10 25.58 2.04 17.99
CA CYS A 10 24.51 2.74 17.33
C CYS A 10 23.72 3.57 18.34
N GLN A 11 23.42 4.81 17.96
CA GLN A 11 22.65 5.73 18.78
C GLN A 11 21.16 5.40 18.69
N THR A 12 20.47 5.38 19.83
CA THR A 12 19.01 5.23 19.92
C THR A 12 18.32 6.58 19.72
N LEU A 13 17.00 6.56 19.55
CA LEU A 13 16.17 7.77 19.54
C LEU A 13 16.19 8.55 20.86
N LYS A 14 16.73 7.96 21.94
CA LYS A 14 16.85 8.56 23.28
C LYS A 14 18.26 9.11 23.55
N ASP A 15 19.07 9.29 22.50
CA ASP A 15 20.48 9.71 22.59
C ASP A 15 21.37 8.79 23.43
N THR A 16 20.93 7.54 23.67
CA THR A 16 21.77 6.50 24.29
C THR A 16 22.49 5.70 23.21
N TRP A 17 23.60 5.06 23.56
CA TRP A 17 24.35 4.22 22.63
C TRP A 17 24.18 2.76 23.02
N GLN A 18 23.99 1.90 22.02
CA GLN A 18 23.99 0.45 22.21
C GLN A 18 24.91 -0.23 21.21
N ASN A 19 25.61 -1.27 21.67
CA ASN A 19 26.42 -2.11 20.79
C ASN A 19 25.51 -3.11 20.11
N THR A 20 25.57 -3.15 18.79
CA THR A 20 24.74 -4.00 17.95
C THR A 20 25.59 -4.68 16.88
N SER A 21 25.05 -5.73 16.28
CA SER A 21 25.72 -6.48 15.24
C SER A 21 24.75 -6.96 14.16
N MET A 22 25.17 -6.86 12.91
CA MET A 22 24.48 -7.44 11.76
C MET A 22 25.30 -8.63 11.24
N PRO A 23 24.86 -9.88 11.48
CA PRO A 23 25.48 -11.05 10.88
C PRO A 23 25.16 -11.12 9.38
N ALA A 24 25.95 -11.89 8.62
CA ALA A 24 25.74 -12.11 7.18
C ALA A 24 25.75 -10.81 6.36
N LEU A 25 26.74 -9.95 6.60
CA LEU A 25 26.90 -8.68 5.89
C LEU A 25 26.93 -8.88 4.38
N ASN A 26 27.58 -9.94 3.89
CA ASN A 26 27.60 -10.28 2.47
C ASN A 26 26.20 -10.47 1.86
N VAL A 27 25.26 -11.09 2.57
CA VAL A 27 23.87 -11.31 2.13
C VAL A 27 23.18 -9.96 2.03
N CYS A 28 23.38 -9.09 3.02
CA CYS A 28 22.85 -7.73 2.97
C CYS A 28 23.38 -6.97 1.75
N LEU A 29 24.70 -6.92 1.56
CA LEU A 29 25.32 -6.19 0.44
C LEU A 29 24.89 -6.76 -0.93
N ASN A 30 24.70 -8.07 -1.04
CA ASN A 30 24.20 -8.70 -2.28
C ASN A 30 22.71 -8.41 -2.55
N SER A 31 21.94 -8.09 -1.51
CA SER A 31 20.51 -7.73 -1.63
C SER A 31 20.28 -6.24 -1.95
N ILE A 32 21.34 -5.43 -1.89
CA ILE A 32 21.34 -4.01 -2.24
C ILE A 32 21.73 -3.89 -3.72
N THR A 33 20.82 -3.43 -4.60
CA THR A 33 21.14 -3.32 -6.03
C THR A 33 21.71 -1.94 -6.38
N ARG A 34 21.06 -0.87 -5.92
CA ARG A 34 21.53 0.52 -6.04
C ARG A 34 20.68 1.40 -5.12
N ASN A 35 21.30 1.99 -4.10
CA ASN A 35 20.71 2.88 -3.08
C ASN A 35 20.10 2.22 -1.83
N GLY A 36 20.04 0.89 -1.75
CA GLY A 36 19.91 0.20 -0.46
C GLY A 36 21.11 0.48 0.46
N ASP A 37 20.92 0.35 1.76
CA ASP A 37 21.93 0.76 2.76
C ASP A 37 21.91 -0.14 3.99
N ILE A 38 22.84 0.08 4.90
CA ILE A 38 22.82 -0.46 6.27
C ILE A 38 22.40 0.69 7.18
N ALA A 39 21.25 0.57 7.82
CA ALA A 39 20.71 1.62 8.68
C ALA A 39 20.87 1.30 10.16
N ASN A 40 20.89 2.37 10.95
CA ASN A 40 20.63 2.34 12.37
C ASN A 40 19.14 2.65 12.60
N ILE A 41 18.37 1.66 13.07
CA ILE A 41 16.99 1.85 13.51
C ILE A 41 16.91 1.68 15.02
N ASP A 42 16.76 2.80 15.73
CA ASP A 42 16.71 2.90 17.19
C ASP A 42 17.86 2.14 17.90
N GLY A 43 19.07 2.31 17.40
CA GLY A 43 20.28 1.65 17.90
C GLY A 43 20.52 0.23 17.36
N ASN A 44 19.75 -0.25 16.40
CA ASN A 44 19.94 -1.57 15.79
C ASN A 44 20.45 -1.44 14.35
N LEU A 45 21.49 -2.20 13.99
CA LEU A 45 21.92 -2.31 12.59
C LEU A 45 20.94 -3.20 11.82
N LEU A 46 20.43 -2.69 10.70
CA LEU A 46 19.53 -3.41 9.82
C LEU A 46 19.96 -3.27 8.36
N CYS A 47 19.72 -4.32 7.59
CA CYS A 47 19.81 -4.24 6.15
C CYS A 47 18.58 -3.51 5.59
N MET A 48 18.80 -2.54 4.70
CA MET A 48 17.74 -1.86 3.95
C MET A 48 17.88 -2.15 2.45
N PRO A 49 17.48 -3.36 2.00
CA PRO A 49 17.51 -3.71 0.59
C PRO A 49 16.43 -2.94 -0.20
N ASP A 50 16.67 -2.75 -1.49
CA ASP A 50 15.66 -2.22 -2.42
C ASP A 50 14.43 -3.14 -2.44
N LEU A 51 14.70 -4.45 -2.54
CA LEU A 51 13.81 -5.57 -2.27
C LEU A 51 14.66 -6.86 -2.15
N PRO A 52 14.52 -7.66 -1.08
CA PRO A 52 15.19 -8.95 -0.96
C PRO A 52 14.86 -9.90 -2.12
N LYS A 53 15.89 -10.52 -2.69
CA LYS A 53 15.77 -11.42 -3.84
C LYS A 53 15.56 -12.87 -3.41
N VAL A 54 14.30 -13.22 -3.14
CA VAL A 54 13.93 -14.53 -2.56
C VAL A 54 14.20 -15.74 -3.46
N HIS A 55 14.23 -15.57 -4.79
CA HIS A 55 14.55 -16.63 -5.77
C HIS A 55 15.76 -16.28 -6.67
N GLY A 56 16.70 -15.47 -6.16
CA GLY A 56 17.86 -15.03 -6.92
C GLY A 56 17.57 -13.87 -7.87
N ALA A 57 18.39 -13.70 -8.91
CA ALA A 57 18.42 -12.48 -9.74
C ALA A 57 17.13 -12.18 -10.53
N ALA A 58 16.21 -13.13 -10.65
CA ALA A 58 15.02 -13.06 -11.49
C ALA A 58 13.75 -12.53 -10.80
N SER A 59 13.79 -12.11 -9.53
CA SER A 59 12.57 -11.73 -8.79
C SER A 59 12.18 -10.26 -8.94
N PHE A 60 13.16 -9.34 -8.95
CA PHE A 60 12.95 -7.89 -9.05
C PHE A 60 14.30 -7.14 -9.14
N PRO A 61 14.41 -6.03 -9.90
CA PRO A 61 13.46 -5.63 -10.94
C PRO A 61 13.57 -6.54 -12.17
N MET A 62 12.43 -6.84 -12.79
CA MET A 62 12.31 -7.50 -14.07
C MET A 62 12.51 -6.48 -15.21
N PRO A 63 13.22 -6.83 -16.30
CA PRO A 63 13.36 -5.95 -17.45
C PRO A 63 12.00 -5.57 -18.06
N GLU A 64 11.83 -4.29 -18.42
CA GLU A 64 10.59 -3.77 -19.02
C GLU A 64 10.16 -4.56 -20.26
N THR A 65 11.11 -4.96 -21.10
CA THR A 65 10.84 -5.77 -22.31
C THR A 65 10.23 -7.13 -21.97
N GLN A 66 10.69 -7.76 -20.88
CA GLN A 66 10.21 -9.07 -20.45
C GLN A 66 8.83 -8.98 -19.79
N LEU A 67 8.60 -8.00 -18.92
CA LEU A 67 7.27 -7.76 -18.36
C LEU A 67 6.25 -7.43 -19.44
N ASN A 68 6.60 -6.57 -20.40
CA ASN A 68 5.72 -6.26 -21.52
C ASN A 68 5.43 -7.50 -22.36
N GLU A 69 6.41 -8.36 -22.63
CA GLU A 69 6.19 -9.65 -23.31
C GLU A 69 5.15 -10.48 -22.57
N TRP A 70 5.26 -10.60 -21.25
CA TRP A 70 4.28 -11.35 -20.45
C TRP A 70 2.87 -10.74 -20.52
N ILE A 71 2.77 -9.41 -20.43
CA ILE A 71 1.50 -8.68 -20.46
C ILE A 71 0.82 -8.84 -21.82
N TYR A 72 1.49 -8.49 -22.92
CA TYR A 72 0.91 -8.51 -24.26
C TYR A 72 0.66 -9.92 -24.78
N SER A 73 1.42 -10.92 -24.31
CA SER A 73 1.19 -12.34 -24.62
C SER A 73 0.23 -13.05 -23.65
N SER A 74 -0.38 -12.33 -22.69
CA SER A 74 -1.29 -12.90 -21.67
C SER A 74 -0.70 -14.06 -20.87
N ARG A 75 0.60 -13.98 -20.54
CA ARG A 75 1.32 -14.95 -19.72
C ARG A 75 1.05 -14.76 -18.23
N ASN A 76 -0.19 -15.01 -17.83
CA ASN A 76 -0.68 -14.74 -16.47
C ASN A 76 0.10 -15.49 -15.38
N SER A 77 0.57 -16.71 -15.66
CA SER A 77 1.37 -17.50 -14.72
C SER A 77 2.65 -16.79 -14.29
N GLU A 78 3.32 -16.12 -15.22
CA GLU A 78 4.52 -15.35 -15.00
C GLU A 78 4.21 -14.06 -14.22
N LEU A 79 3.10 -13.40 -14.55
CA LEU A 79 2.63 -12.22 -13.80
C LEU A 79 2.29 -12.56 -12.33
N TYR A 80 1.65 -13.71 -12.10
CA TYR A 80 1.30 -14.18 -10.75
C TYR A 80 2.54 -14.54 -9.95
N ARG A 81 3.49 -15.28 -10.55
CA ARG A 81 4.76 -15.62 -9.92
C ARG A 81 5.56 -14.38 -9.55
N HIS A 82 5.75 -13.46 -10.50
CA HIS A 82 6.47 -12.19 -10.27
C HIS A 82 5.86 -11.40 -9.12
N SER A 83 4.53 -11.31 -9.09
CA SER A 83 3.82 -10.61 -8.02
C SER A 83 4.04 -11.27 -6.65
N TRP A 84 3.91 -12.60 -6.54
CA TRP A 84 4.19 -13.30 -5.28
C TRP A 84 5.64 -13.20 -4.82
N ASP A 85 6.59 -13.15 -5.76
CA ASP A 85 7.99 -12.94 -5.44
C ASP A 85 8.24 -11.53 -4.88
N ILE A 86 7.52 -10.52 -5.37
CA ILE A 86 7.53 -9.17 -4.77
C ILE A 86 6.97 -9.23 -3.33
N TRP A 87 5.85 -9.92 -3.11
CA TRP A 87 5.27 -10.08 -1.77
C TRP A 87 6.22 -10.79 -0.79
N ALA A 88 6.90 -11.84 -1.25
CA ALA A 88 7.88 -12.56 -0.46
C ALA A 88 9.10 -11.68 -0.14
N GLY A 89 9.58 -10.88 -1.11
CA GLY A 89 10.63 -9.90 -0.87
C GLY A 89 10.24 -8.86 0.17
N LEU A 90 9.03 -8.28 0.07
CA LEU A 90 8.51 -7.29 1.03
C LEU A 90 8.49 -7.85 2.45
N ASN A 91 8.08 -9.11 2.59
CA ASN A 91 7.89 -9.76 3.88
C ASN A 91 9.12 -10.49 4.42
N HIS A 92 10.21 -10.53 3.66
CA HIS A 92 11.46 -11.11 4.13
C HIS A 92 11.97 -10.35 5.35
N VAL A 93 12.41 -11.09 6.37
CA VAL A 93 12.96 -10.52 7.60
C VAL A 93 14.37 -10.02 7.32
N VAL A 94 14.61 -8.73 7.53
CA VAL A 94 15.90 -8.05 7.25
C VAL A 94 16.72 -7.75 8.51
N GLY A 95 16.18 -8.13 9.67
CA GLY A 95 16.86 -8.07 10.95
C GLY A 95 15.87 -8.04 12.11
N THR A 96 16.31 -7.52 13.26
CA THR A 96 15.47 -7.37 14.44
C THR A 96 15.66 -6.01 15.10
N VAL A 97 14.58 -5.40 15.57
CA VAL A 97 14.61 -4.23 16.45
C VAL A 97 14.07 -4.65 17.80
N ASN A 98 14.84 -4.49 18.88
CA ASN A 98 14.44 -4.91 20.22
C ASN A 98 13.99 -6.40 20.29
N LYS A 99 14.67 -7.28 19.52
CA LYS A 99 14.36 -8.71 19.35
C LYS A 99 13.06 -9.02 18.58
N VAL A 100 12.38 -8.02 18.06
CA VAL A 100 11.23 -8.20 17.16
C VAL A 100 11.74 -8.28 15.73
N PRO A 101 11.43 -9.35 14.97
CA PRO A 101 11.75 -9.41 13.54
C PRO A 101 11.16 -8.25 12.78
N VAL A 102 11.96 -7.62 11.92
CA VAL A 102 11.52 -6.51 11.05
C VAL A 102 11.58 -6.96 9.60
N ARG A 103 10.49 -6.71 8.87
CA ARG A 103 10.36 -7.02 7.44
C ARG A 103 10.94 -5.91 6.59
N ALA A 104 11.34 -6.26 5.37
CA ALA A 104 11.92 -5.28 4.44
C ALA A 104 11.05 -4.03 4.30
N PHE A 105 9.73 -4.20 4.07
CA PHE A 105 8.82 -3.08 3.86
C PHE A 105 8.66 -2.16 5.09
N GLU A 106 8.90 -2.67 6.30
CA GLU A 106 8.79 -1.92 7.56
C GLU A 106 9.99 -0.99 7.77
N THR A 107 11.06 -1.15 6.98
CA THR A 107 12.24 -0.27 7.00
C THR A 107 12.14 0.91 6.02
N TRP A 108 11.09 0.96 5.21
CA TRP A 108 10.99 1.90 4.09
C TRP A 108 10.58 3.31 4.52
N SER A 109 11.02 4.31 3.77
CA SER A 109 10.80 5.72 4.12
C SER A 109 9.36 6.16 3.87
N THR A 110 8.77 6.85 4.84
CA THR A 110 7.45 7.49 4.66
C THR A 110 7.59 8.88 4.04
N PRO A 111 6.51 9.44 3.44
CA PRO A 111 6.53 10.81 2.94
C PRO A 111 6.89 11.88 3.97
N THR A 112 6.48 11.71 5.23
CA THR A 112 6.86 12.65 6.31
C THR A 112 8.38 12.64 6.54
N LEU A 113 9.00 11.46 6.51
CA LEU A 113 10.46 11.33 6.62
C LEU A 113 11.17 12.00 5.43
N MET A 114 10.66 11.79 4.22
CA MET A 114 11.22 12.38 3.00
C MET A 114 11.08 13.91 3.00
N LEU A 115 9.95 14.46 3.43
CA LEU A 115 9.76 15.91 3.59
C LEU A 115 10.74 16.50 4.60
N TYR A 116 11.00 15.80 5.71
CA TYR A 116 12.02 16.22 6.66
C TYR A 116 13.41 16.31 6.03
N GLN A 117 13.79 15.31 5.23
CA GLN A 117 15.08 15.31 4.50
C GLN A 117 15.15 16.47 3.49
N ILE A 118 14.07 16.70 2.73
CA ILE A 118 13.96 17.80 1.77
C ILE A 118 14.15 19.16 2.46
N ASN A 119 13.47 19.39 3.59
CA ASN A 119 13.46 20.68 4.28
C ASN A 119 14.73 20.95 5.09
N SER A 120 15.32 19.92 5.70
CA SER A 120 16.54 20.06 6.49
C SER A 120 17.80 20.18 5.63
N GLY A 121 17.73 19.81 4.33
CA GLY A 121 18.90 19.66 3.47
C GLY A 121 19.85 18.55 3.94
N LYS A 122 19.47 17.78 4.95
CA LYS A 122 20.22 16.64 5.46
C LYS A 122 19.58 15.38 4.89
N MET A 123 20.38 14.63 4.13
CA MET A 123 20.16 13.20 4.04
C MET A 123 20.16 12.68 5.49
N LEU A 124 19.09 12.01 5.92
CA LEU A 124 19.19 11.21 7.14
C LEU A 124 20.12 10.04 6.81
N GLN A 125 21.42 10.29 6.95
CA GLN A 125 22.30 9.21 7.33
C GLN A 125 21.85 8.76 8.71
N ALA A 126 21.90 7.46 8.95
CA ALA A 126 21.65 6.77 10.22
C ALA A 126 22.40 7.34 11.46
N ASN A 127 23.18 8.43 11.31
CA ASN A 127 24.02 9.10 12.30
C ASN A 127 23.84 10.63 12.37
N ALA A 128 22.62 11.17 12.24
CA ALA A 128 22.40 12.59 12.52
C ALA A 128 22.31 12.85 14.04
N SER A 129 23.46 12.93 14.72
CA SER A 129 23.53 13.46 16.08
C SER A 129 23.07 14.93 16.10
N THR A 130 22.02 15.18 16.89
CA THR A 130 21.64 16.44 17.55
C THR A 130 22.23 17.75 16.99
N ALA A 131 21.54 18.33 16.00
CA ALA A 131 21.40 19.78 16.03
C ALA A 131 20.27 20.12 17.00
N LYS A 132 20.53 21.02 17.96
CA LYS A 132 19.55 21.59 18.91
C LYS A 132 18.40 22.29 18.16
N HIS A 133 17.50 21.52 17.57
CA HIS A 133 16.25 22.01 17.03
C HIS A 133 15.12 21.35 17.81
N SER A 134 14.64 22.10 18.80
CA SER A 134 13.31 21.96 19.38
C SER A 134 12.28 21.79 18.25
N THR A 135 11.69 20.59 18.13
CA THR A 135 10.30 20.28 17.67
C THR A 135 10.18 18.95 16.92
N VAL A 136 11.25 18.27 16.53
CA VAL A 136 11.13 16.92 15.95
C VAL A 136 11.09 15.91 17.11
N GLY A 137 9.90 15.69 17.66
CA GLY A 137 9.64 14.52 18.48
C GLY A 137 10.02 13.25 17.71
N ALA A 138 10.40 12.18 18.41
CA ALA A 138 10.79 10.89 17.84
C ALA A 138 10.03 10.59 16.53
N LEU A 139 10.77 10.50 15.42
CA LEU A 139 10.20 10.17 14.12
C LEU A 139 9.52 8.80 14.25
N PRO A 140 8.21 8.68 13.97
CA PRO A 140 7.52 7.43 14.22
C PRO A 140 7.99 6.36 13.24
N ALA A 141 8.38 5.19 13.77
CA ALA A 141 8.57 3.98 12.98
C ALA A 141 7.27 3.53 12.28
N LEU A 142 6.11 4.02 12.73
CA LEU A 142 4.80 3.73 12.16
C LEU A 142 3.99 5.03 11.95
N GLU A 143 3.87 5.47 10.70
CA GLU A 143 3.01 6.61 10.32
C GLU A 143 1.64 6.11 9.89
N LEU A 144 0.64 6.18 10.78
CA LEU A 144 -0.74 5.81 10.48
C LEU A 144 -1.60 7.04 10.17
N GLN A 145 -2.50 6.91 9.22
CA GLN A 145 -3.46 7.94 8.86
C GLN A 145 -4.83 7.31 8.61
N GLN A 146 -5.90 8.05 8.87
CA GLN A 146 -7.21 7.68 8.34
C GLN A 146 -7.14 7.72 6.81
N PRO A 147 -7.55 6.67 6.08
CA PRO A 147 -7.44 6.67 4.64
C PRO A 147 -8.26 7.81 4.04
N HIS A 148 -7.55 8.69 3.35
CA HIS A 148 -8.07 9.97 2.91
C HIS A 148 -9.32 9.84 2.03
N GLN A 149 -9.43 8.73 1.27
CA GLN A 149 -10.57 8.46 0.38
C GLN A 149 -11.90 8.31 1.11
N PHE A 150 -11.87 7.94 2.40
CA PHE A 150 -13.06 7.79 3.23
C PHE A 150 -13.57 9.11 3.80
N LEU A 151 -12.79 10.20 3.74
CA LEU A 151 -13.21 11.54 4.21
C LEU A 151 -14.42 12.06 3.43
N ASN A 152 -14.53 11.71 2.14
CA ASN A 152 -15.65 12.09 1.28
C ASN A 152 -16.88 11.16 1.44
N ILE A 153 -16.72 9.99 2.06
CA ILE A 153 -17.79 9.00 2.30
C ILE A 153 -18.35 9.15 3.73
N THR A 154 -17.60 9.80 4.64
CA THR A 154 -17.99 10.03 6.05
C THR A 154 -19.37 10.69 6.24
N PRO A 155 -19.80 11.67 5.43
CA PRO A 155 -21.16 12.23 5.54
C PRO A 155 -22.27 11.22 5.24
N ARG A 156 -21.98 10.21 4.39
CA ARG A 156 -22.92 9.15 3.99
C ARG A 156 -22.90 7.96 4.96
N LEU A 157 -21.77 7.71 5.64
CA LEU A 157 -21.68 6.73 6.73
C LEU A 157 -22.56 7.12 7.94
N LYS A 158 -22.77 8.42 8.20
CA LYS A 158 -23.70 8.89 9.24
C LYS A 158 -25.17 8.62 8.95
N ALA A 159 -25.53 8.33 7.70
CA ALA A 159 -26.90 7.99 7.29
C ALA A 159 -27.18 6.48 7.33
N ALA A 160 -26.14 5.64 7.48
CA ALA A 160 -26.29 4.23 7.79
C ALA A 160 -26.51 4.07 9.32
N ALA A 161 -27.50 3.27 9.69
CA ALA A 161 -27.99 3.03 11.04
C ALA A 161 -26.88 2.73 12.08
N PRO A 162 -27.13 2.99 13.38
CA PRO A 162 -26.14 2.84 14.45
C PRO A 162 -25.61 1.41 14.55
N ASP A 163 -24.33 1.30 14.91
CA ASP A 163 -23.59 0.12 15.37
C ASP A 163 -24.43 -1.16 15.42
N GLN A 164 -24.51 -1.89 14.30
CA GLN A 164 -24.87 -3.30 14.39
C GLN A 164 -23.72 -3.98 15.15
N ALA A 165 -23.96 -4.29 16.42
CA ALA A 165 -23.01 -4.90 17.36
C ALA A 165 -22.35 -6.21 16.89
N ASN A 166 -22.75 -6.74 15.72
CA ASN A 166 -22.36 -8.04 15.20
C ASN A 166 -21.31 -8.01 14.07
N VAL A 167 -20.94 -6.84 13.51
CA VAL A 167 -20.07 -6.80 12.31
C VAL A 167 -18.57 -6.69 12.64
N GLY A 168 -18.21 -6.55 13.92
CA GLY A 168 -16.81 -6.41 14.36
C GLY A 168 -16.21 -5.04 14.05
N ASP A 169 -14.88 -4.93 14.14
CA ASP A 169 -14.15 -3.68 13.96
C ASP A 169 -13.96 -3.30 12.48
N THR A 170 -14.62 -2.23 12.04
CA THR A 170 -14.53 -1.69 10.68
C THR A 170 -13.53 -0.55 10.50
N LYS A 171 -12.84 -0.11 11.57
CA LYS A 171 -11.91 1.03 11.49
C LYS A 171 -10.59 0.59 10.90
N ILE A 172 -10.16 1.27 9.85
CA ILE A 172 -8.87 1.03 9.19
C ILE A 172 -7.97 2.27 9.24
N PHE A 173 -6.67 2.03 9.14
CA PHE A 173 -5.61 3.03 9.07
C PHE A 173 -4.69 2.68 7.91
N VAL A 174 -4.03 3.66 7.32
CA VAL A 174 -3.09 3.44 6.22
C VAL A 174 -1.76 4.11 6.51
N SER A 175 -0.71 3.57 5.90
CA SER A 175 0.56 4.26 5.74
C SER A 175 0.92 4.34 4.26
N VAL A 176 1.95 5.09 3.91
CA VAL A 176 2.59 5.05 2.60
C VAL A 176 4.09 4.96 2.83
N ALA A 177 4.76 4.05 2.12
CA ALA A 177 6.20 3.92 2.20
C ALA A 177 6.82 3.72 0.82
N TYR A 178 8.08 4.16 0.71
CA TYR A 178 8.88 4.18 -0.49
C TYR A 178 10.16 3.38 -0.21
N ASN A 179 10.46 2.41 -1.08
CA ASN A 179 11.74 1.73 -0.98
C ASN A 179 12.91 2.71 -1.23
N PRO A 180 14.15 2.38 -0.84
CA PRO A 180 15.26 3.34 -0.89
C PRO A 180 15.46 4.05 -2.24
N PRO A 181 15.41 3.38 -3.41
CA PRO A 181 15.50 4.04 -4.71
C PRO A 181 14.37 5.04 -4.97
N ALA A 182 13.13 4.67 -4.63
CA ALA A 182 11.98 5.55 -4.80
C ALA A 182 12.06 6.77 -3.87
N ALA A 183 12.47 6.54 -2.62
CA ALA A 183 12.60 7.60 -1.63
C ALA A 183 13.68 8.61 -2.01
N GLN A 184 14.86 8.12 -2.39
CA GLN A 184 15.97 8.95 -2.84
C GLN A 184 15.57 9.81 -4.06
N HIS A 185 14.85 9.21 -5.02
CA HIS A 185 14.36 9.92 -6.20
C HIS A 185 13.39 11.05 -5.81
N ALA A 186 12.42 10.77 -4.95
CA ALA A 186 11.45 11.77 -4.52
C ALA A 186 12.10 12.93 -3.73
N VAL A 187 13.09 12.63 -2.89
CA VAL A 187 13.86 13.61 -2.12
C VAL A 187 14.74 14.47 -3.03
N ASN A 188 15.56 13.85 -3.89
CA ASN A 188 16.47 14.56 -4.79
C ASN A 188 15.74 15.51 -5.73
N ASN A 189 14.57 15.09 -6.22
CA ASN A 189 13.76 15.89 -7.12
C ASN A 189 12.74 16.76 -6.38
N LYS A 190 12.75 16.77 -5.03
CA LYS A 190 11.85 17.54 -4.16
C LYS A 190 10.36 17.42 -4.56
N LEU A 191 9.93 16.20 -4.88
CA LEU A 191 8.63 15.93 -5.51
C LEU A 191 7.42 16.18 -4.59
N PHE A 192 7.64 16.32 -3.27
CA PHE A 192 6.59 16.66 -2.31
C PHE A 192 6.39 18.16 -2.09
N LEU A 193 7.14 19.04 -2.78
CA LEU A 193 6.99 20.49 -2.65
C LEU A 193 6.13 21.05 -3.78
N GLN A 194 5.07 21.79 -3.45
CA GLN A 194 4.21 22.43 -4.44
C GLN A 194 5.02 23.35 -5.37
N LYS A 195 5.85 24.24 -4.81
CA LYS A 195 6.79 25.09 -5.56
C LYS A 195 7.60 24.34 -6.63
N THR A 196 8.03 23.11 -6.35
CA THR A 196 8.78 22.30 -7.31
C THR A 196 7.89 21.85 -8.47
N LEU A 197 6.67 21.38 -8.18
CA LEU A 197 5.70 20.97 -9.19
C LEU A 197 5.27 22.15 -10.08
N ASP A 198 5.05 23.33 -9.47
CA ASP A 198 4.81 24.58 -10.19
C ASP A 198 5.95 24.93 -11.13
N GLN A 199 7.20 24.78 -10.68
CA GLN A 199 8.38 25.04 -11.50
C GLN A 199 8.48 24.06 -12.69
N TYR A 200 8.12 22.79 -12.52
CA TYR A 200 8.06 21.85 -13.63
C TYR A 200 7.03 22.27 -14.68
N VAL A 201 5.82 22.63 -14.26
CA VAL A 201 4.79 23.08 -15.20
C VAL A 201 5.24 24.36 -15.92
N LYS A 202 5.81 25.33 -15.19
CA LYS A 202 6.34 26.58 -15.77
C LYS A 202 7.42 26.33 -16.81
N ASN A 203 8.23 25.29 -16.62
CA ASN A 203 9.29 24.89 -17.55
C ASN A 203 8.79 24.03 -18.73
N GLY A 204 7.47 23.78 -18.83
CA GLY A 204 6.87 23.02 -19.93
C GLY A 204 6.93 21.50 -19.77
N TYR A 205 7.23 20.98 -18.58
CA TYR A 205 7.19 19.54 -18.34
C TYR A 205 5.73 19.05 -18.24
N THR A 206 5.47 17.89 -18.85
CA THR A 206 4.16 17.20 -18.81
C THR A 206 4.13 16.02 -17.83
N GLU A 207 5.29 15.64 -17.29
CA GLU A 207 5.45 14.64 -16.25
C GLU A 207 6.62 15.02 -15.33
N VAL A 208 6.56 14.61 -14.06
CA VAL A 208 7.71 14.65 -13.15
C VAL A 208 8.82 13.74 -13.69
N PRO A 209 10.09 13.91 -13.26
CA PRO A 209 11.14 12.95 -13.53
C PRO A 209 10.68 11.53 -13.17
N ASN A 210 10.76 10.61 -14.14
CA ASN A 210 10.34 9.23 -13.95
C ASN A 210 11.12 8.58 -12.80
N PHE A 211 10.42 7.83 -11.94
CA PHE A 211 11.07 7.03 -10.91
C PHE A 211 12.01 5.98 -11.54
N PRO A 212 13.07 5.54 -10.85
CA PRO A 212 13.96 4.49 -11.35
C PRO A 212 13.22 3.14 -11.45
N SER A 213 13.68 2.24 -12.33
CA SER A 213 13.00 0.95 -12.59
C SER A 213 12.92 0.01 -11.38
N ASN A 214 13.78 0.20 -10.37
CA ASN A 214 13.75 -0.53 -9.10
C ASN A 214 12.98 0.23 -7.99
N ALA A 215 12.21 1.27 -8.32
CA ALA A 215 11.34 1.95 -7.39
C ALA A 215 10.10 1.11 -7.04
N ILE A 216 9.77 1.09 -5.76
CA ILE A 216 8.54 0.50 -5.21
C ILE A 216 7.89 1.53 -4.29
N THR A 217 6.58 1.68 -4.42
CA THR A 217 5.77 2.38 -3.41
C THR A 217 4.67 1.45 -2.92
N ILE A 218 4.38 1.52 -1.62
CA ILE A 218 3.37 0.70 -0.98
C ILE A 218 2.41 1.55 -0.17
N LYS A 219 1.20 1.03 -0.02
CA LYS A 219 0.17 1.58 0.86
C LYS A 219 -0.41 0.47 1.73
N PRO A 220 0.23 0.12 2.86
CA PRO A 220 -0.33 -0.83 3.80
C PRO A 220 -1.59 -0.28 4.49
N VAL A 221 -2.46 -1.20 4.87
CA VAL A 221 -3.76 -0.99 5.50
C VAL A 221 -3.81 -1.82 6.77
N TYR A 222 -4.14 -1.18 7.86
CA TYR A 222 -4.03 -1.73 9.19
C TYR A 222 -5.32 -1.63 9.98
N LYS A 223 -5.48 -2.52 10.96
CA LYS A 223 -6.44 -2.40 12.07
C LYS A 223 -5.70 -2.34 13.40
N HIS A 224 -6.28 -1.62 14.36
CA HIS A 224 -5.76 -1.53 15.74
C HIS A 224 -6.53 -2.46 16.67
N ILE A 225 -5.79 -3.23 17.49
CA ILE A 225 -6.33 -4.14 18.48
C ILE A 225 -5.82 -3.73 19.87
N SER A 226 -6.75 -3.38 20.76
CA SER A 226 -6.42 -3.11 22.16
C SER A 226 -6.06 -4.40 22.90
N ALA A 227 -4.82 -4.52 23.38
CA ALA A 227 -4.37 -5.71 24.08
C ALA A 227 -5.11 -5.91 25.41
N GLN A 228 -5.38 -4.82 26.13
CA GLN A 228 -6.12 -4.87 27.40
C GLN A 228 -7.58 -5.29 27.20
N LYS A 229 -8.28 -4.70 26.23
CA LYS A 229 -9.71 -4.98 25.98
C LYS A 229 -9.94 -6.44 25.57
N TYR A 230 -9.02 -6.98 24.78
CA TYR A 230 -9.11 -8.34 24.23
C TYR A 230 -8.23 -9.35 24.97
N ALA A 231 -7.77 -9.02 26.18
CA ALA A 231 -6.91 -9.92 26.97
C ALA A 231 -7.58 -11.28 27.25
N ASN A 232 -8.90 -11.31 27.44
CA ASN A 232 -9.66 -12.54 27.72
C ASN A 232 -10.89 -12.67 26.79
N LYS A 233 -10.82 -12.05 25.61
CA LYS A 233 -11.90 -12.02 24.61
C LYS A 233 -11.30 -12.16 23.22
N LEU A 234 -12.07 -12.68 22.27
CA LEU A 234 -11.67 -12.66 20.87
C LEU A 234 -11.90 -11.25 20.30
N TYR A 235 -10.93 -10.74 19.57
CA TYR A 235 -11.13 -9.60 18.68
C TYR A 235 -11.92 -10.06 17.46
N VAL A 236 -12.84 -9.22 16.97
CA VAL A 236 -13.70 -9.54 15.83
C VAL A 236 -13.49 -8.49 14.76
N MET A 237 -13.26 -8.91 13.52
CA MET A 237 -13.24 -8.02 12.36
C MET A 237 -14.03 -8.62 11.19
N PRO A 238 -14.51 -7.78 10.26
CA PRO A 238 -15.13 -8.22 9.02
C PRO A 238 -14.20 -9.14 8.22
N GLY A 239 -14.73 -10.29 7.77
CA GLY A 239 -14.06 -11.20 6.86
C GLY A 239 -14.62 -11.03 5.46
N TRP A 240 -13.79 -10.79 4.45
CA TRP A 240 -14.26 -10.53 3.08
C TRP A 240 -15.05 -11.70 2.48
N PRO A 241 -16.33 -11.53 2.09
CA PRO A 241 -17.17 -12.62 1.57
C PRO A 241 -17.15 -12.74 0.04
N GLY A 242 -16.40 -11.87 -0.64
CA GLY A 242 -16.34 -11.82 -2.11
C GLY A 242 -17.08 -10.65 -2.74
N THR A 243 -16.82 -10.46 -4.03
CA THR A 243 -17.41 -9.39 -4.84
C THR A 243 -18.93 -9.53 -4.91
N PRO A 244 -19.71 -8.48 -4.60
CA PRO A 244 -21.17 -8.54 -4.69
C PRO A 244 -21.61 -8.66 -6.16
N SER A 245 -22.67 -9.43 -6.40
CA SER A 245 -23.34 -9.54 -7.69
C SER A 245 -24.85 -9.27 -7.52
N PRO A 246 -25.43 -8.25 -8.19
CA PRO A 246 -24.76 -7.28 -9.05
C PRO A 246 -23.78 -6.37 -8.28
N ALA A 247 -22.85 -5.75 -9.00
CA ALA A 247 -21.87 -4.84 -8.41
C ALA A 247 -22.57 -3.66 -7.69
N LYS A 248 -22.06 -3.32 -6.50
CA LYS A 248 -22.52 -2.21 -5.66
C LYS A 248 -21.40 -1.76 -4.73
N ALA A 249 -21.56 -0.60 -4.10
CA ALA A 249 -20.76 -0.23 -2.94
C ALA A 249 -20.99 -1.27 -1.83
N PHE A 250 -19.90 -1.76 -1.25
CA PHE A 250 -19.93 -2.88 -0.31
C PHE A 250 -18.88 -2.68 0.78
N LEU A 251 -19.22 -1.78 1.69
CA LEU A 251 -18.39 -1.39 2.83
C LEU A 251 -18.24 -2.58 3.79
N GLU A 252 -17.19 -2.59 4.61
CA GLU A 252 -16.95 -3.65 5.59
C GLU A 252 -18.15 -3.95 6.51
N GLN A 253 -18.92 -2.91 6.85
CA GLN A 253 -20.13 -3.02 7.67
C GLN A 253 -21.27 -3.80 6.99
N ASP A 254 -21.24 -3.93 5.67
CA ASP A 254 -22.28 -4.59 4.87
C ASP A 254 -21.91 -6.04 4.53
N TRP A 255 -20.68 -6.47 4.83
CA TRP A 255 -20.19 -7.79 4.42
C TRP A 255 -20.97 -8.94 5.05
N GLY A 256 -21.48 -8.74 6.27
CA GLY A 256 -22.27 -9.75 6.97
C GLY A 256 -21.46 -11.02 7.28
N SER A 257 -20.14 -10.91 7.39
CA SER A 257 -19.24 -12.03 7.67
C SER A 257 -18.06 -11.60 8.53
N CYS A 258 -17.62 -12.47 9.44
CA CYS A 258 -16.64 -12.14 10.47
C CYS A 258 -15.51 -13.16 10.56
N VAL A 259 -14.38 -12.72 11.13
CA VAL A 259 -13.32 -13.59 11.64
C VAL A 259 -12.97 -13.20 13.07
N TYR A 260 -12.49 -14.18 13.84
CA TYR A 260 -12.19 -14.01 15.25
C TYR A 260 -10.69 -14.17 15.50
N ILE A 261 -10.10 -13.33 16.33
CA ILE A 261 -8.67 -13.33 16.62
C ILE A 261 -8.44 -13.50 18.12
N ASN A 262 -7.71 -14.56 18.47
CA ASN A 262 -7.16 -14.75 19.81
C ASN A 262 -5.75 -14.13 19.88
N ILE A 263 -5.61 -13.05 20.64
CA ILE A 263 -4.34 -12.30 20.74
C ILE A 263 -3.33 -12.88 21.75
N LYS A 264 -3.72 -13.88 22.56
CA LYS A 264 -2.83 -14.55 23.53
C LYS A 264 -2.33 -15.91 23.05
N GLY A 265 -3.10 -16.57 22.18
CA GLY A 265 -2.74 -17.86 21.64
C GLY A 265 -1.82 -17.76 20.43
N SER A 266 -1.24 -18.89 20.06
CA SER A 266 -0.62 -19.10 18.76
C SER A 266 -1.14 -20.41 18.15
N GLY A 267 -1.10 -20.50 16.83
CA GLY A 267 -1.54 -21.71 16.13
C GLY A 267 -1.59 -21.53 14.63
N GLN A 268 -2.09 -22.54 13.94
CA GLN A 268 -2.27 -22.51 12.47
C GLN A 268 -3.44 -21.62 12.05
N GLY A 269 -4.37 -21.34 12.97
CA GLY A 269 -5.60 -20.61 12.67
C GLY A 269 -6.61 -21.44 11.88
N GLY A 270 -7.78 -20.84 11.62
CA GLY A 270 -8.84 -21.42 10.81
C GLY A 270 -8.56 -21.31 9.31
N ASN A 271 -9.59 -21.56 8.50
CA ASN A 271 -9.54 -21.46 7.04
C ASN A 271 -10.84 -20.95 6.41
N SER A 272 -11.73 -20.34 7.20
CA SER A 272 -13.06 -19.90 6.77
C SER A 272 -13.47 -18.60 7.45
N ILE A 273 -14.40 -17.88 6.83
CA ILE A 273 -15.12 -16.77 7.46
C ILE A 273 -16.42 -17.29 8.08
N ASP A 274 -16.89 -16.61 9.13
CA ASP A 274 -18.20 -16.84 9.72
C ASP A 274 -19.29 -16.06 8.98
N GLN A 275 -20.06 -16.77 8.14
CA GLN A 275 -21.18 -16.17 7.42
C GLN A 275 -22.34 -15.84 8.37
N GLY A 276 -22.69 -14.56 8.44
CA GLY A 276 -23.68 -14.00 9.35
C GLY A 276 -23.16 -13.69 10.76
N CYS A 277 -21.85 -13.83 11.01
CA CYS A 277 -21.21 -13.52 12.30
C CYS A 277 -21.90 -14.22 13.49
N LYS A 278 -22.22 -15.52 13.34
CA LYS A 278 -22.98 -16.34 14.30
C LYS A 278 -22.17 -16.70 15.55
N GLY A 279 -20.85 -16.71 15.47
CA GLY A 279 -19.96 -16.99 16.59
C GLY A 279 -18.67 -17.72 16.20
N PRO A 280 -17.65 -17.63 17.06
CA PRO A 280 -16.37 -18.28 16.83
C PRO A 280 -16.48 -19.81 16.90
N ASN A 281 -15.74 -20.49 16.03
CA ASN A 281 -15.44 -21.90 16.04
C ASN A 281 -13.98 -22.12 15.58
N THR A 282 -13.52 -23.37 15.48
CA THR A 282 -12.15 -23.67 15.10
C THR A 282 -11.79 -23.25 13.66
N SER A 283 -12.75 -23.25 12.73
CA SER A 283 -12.49 -22.92 11.32
C SER A 283 -12.49 -21.42 11.02
N ASN A 284 -13.03 -20.57 11.90
CA ASN A 284 -13.12 -19.11 11.72
C ASN A 284 -12.37 -18.31 12.80
N THR A 285 -11.65 -19.01 13.69
CA THR A 285 -10.81 -18.40 14.72
C THR A 285 -9.33 -18.50 14.35
N PHE A 286 -8.64 -17.38 14.44
CA PHE A 286 -7.25 -17.19 14.09
C PHE A 286 -6.48 -16.64 15.29
N TYR A 287 -5.15 -16.62 15.18
CA TYR A 287 -4.23 -16.16 16.20
C TYR A 287 -3.40 -14.98 15.68
N LEU A 288 -2.79 -14.23 16.57
CA LEU A 288 -2.00 -13.06 16.17
C LEU A 288 -0.85 -13.42 15.18
N ASN A 289 -0.25 -14.61 15.32
CA ASN A 289 0.78 -15.11 14.39
C ASN A 289 0.27 -15.49 12.99
N ASN A 290 -1.05 -15.46 12.76
CA ASN A 290 -1.65 -15.59 11.41
C ASN A 290 -1.75 -14.23 10.69
N PHE A 291 -1.29 -13.16 11.32
CA PHE A 291 -1.27 -11.81 10.78
C PHE A 291 0.14 -11.25 10.82
N ILE A 292 0.51 -10.49 9.78
CA ILE A 292 1.64 -9.57 9.89
C ILE A 292 1.21 -8.49 10.88
N HIS A 293 1.94 -8.36 11.99
CA HIS A 293 1.54 -7.50 13.09
C HIS A 293 2.74 -6.86 13.76
N HIS A 294 2.48 -5.73 14.40
CA HIS A 294 3.43 -4.99 15.22
C HIS A 294 2.84 -4.72 16.59
N GLN A 295 3.63 -4.91 17.64
CA GLN A 295 3.25 -4.53 18.99
C GLN A 295 3.77 -3.13 19.29
N LEU A 296 2.88 -2.21 19.64
CA LEU A 296 3.22 -0.82 19.86
C LEU A 296 4.09 -0.63 21.10
N THR A 297 5.23 0.04 20.92
CA THR A 297 6.00 0.62 22.01
C THR A 297 5.26 1.82 22.63
N ALA A 298 5.75 2.33 23.77
CA ALA A 298 5.16 3.49 24.43
C ALA A 298 5.29 4.77 23.57
N GLU A 299 6.39 4.90 22.83
CA GLU A 299 6.64 6.01 21.92
C GLU A 299 5.73 5.95 20.69
N GLU A 300 5.59 4.77 20.06
CA GLU A 300 4.70 4.58 18.92
C GLU A 300 3.25 4.77 19.32
N ALA A 301 2.81 4.22 20.46
CA ALA A 301 1.46 4.41 20.96
C ALA A 301 1.10 5.89 21.11
N LYS A 302 2.03 6.73 21.61
CA LYS A 302 1.83 8.19 21.70
C LYS A 302 1.68 8.86 20.34
N VAL A 303 2.41 8.39 19.31
CA VAL A 303 2.30 8.96 17.96
C VAL A 303 1.00 8.50 17.29
N VAL A 304 0.72 7.19 17.34
CA VAL A 304 -0.50 6.60 16.80
C VAL A 304 -1.74 7.18 17.48
N GLN A 305 -1.72 7.42 18.80
CA GLN A 305 -2.84 8.05 19.51
C GLN A 305 -3.22 9.43 18.93
N LYS A 306 -2.25 10.18 18.36
CA LYS A 306 -2.53 11.48 17.71
C LYS A 306 -3.17 11.32 16.33
N GLN A 307 -3.03 10.15 15.72
CA GLN A 307 -3.52 9.82 14.38
C GLN A 307 -4.87 9.09 14.40
N ILE A 308 -5.20 8.48 15.54
CA ILE A 308 -6.44 7.71 15.76
C ILE A 308 -7.36 8.46 16.71
N THR A 309 -8.60 8.71 16.30
CA THR A 309 -9.63 9.33 17.15
C THR A 309 -10.69 8.33 17.60
N GLY A 310 -11.25 8.56 18.80
CA GLY A 310 -12.31 7.72 19.36
C GLY A 310 -11.85 6.31 19.75
N ARG A 311 -10.55 6.12 19.99
CA ARG A 311 -9.95 4.93 20.62
C ARG A 311 -8.79 5.35 21.49
N GLU A 312 -8.67 4.70 22.63
CA GLU A 312 -7.45 4.73 23.43
C GLU A 312 -6.44 3.77 22.79
N VAL A 313 -5.21 4.26 22.60
CA VAL A 313 -4.07 3.53 22.07
C VAL A 313 -2.95 3.60 23.11
N VAL A 314 -2.54 2.44 23.60
CA VAL A 314 -1.53 2.32 24.65
C VAL A 314 -0.39 1.40 24.23
N SER A 315 0.73 1.48 24.96
CA SER A 315 1.84 0.53 24.78
C SER A 315 1.34 -0.90 24.96
N GLY A 316 1.82 -1.80 24.11
CA GLY A 316 1.45 -3.22 24.14
C GLY A 316 0.24 -3.58 23.27
N ASP A 317 -0.52 -2.58 22.79
CA ASP A 317 -1.54 -2.77 21.76
C ASP A 317 -0.91 -3.27 20.44
N TYR A 318 -1.73 -3.85 19.58
CA TYR A 318 -1.29 -4.39 18.30
C TYR A 318 -1.85 -3.61 17.12
N ILE A 319 -1.04 -3.52 16.07
CA ILE A 319 -1.47 -3.11 14.73
C ILE A 319 -1.31 -4.33 13.81
N ILE A 320 -2.40 -4.77 13.18
CA ILE A 320 -2.39 -5.89 12.23
C ILE A 320 -2.55 -5.36 10.80
N LEU A 321 -1.76 -5.89 9.87
CA LEU A 321 -1.92 -5.64 8.45
C LEU A 321 -3.14 -6.44 7.93
N VAL A 322 -4.02 -5.79 7.18
CA VAL A 322 -5.21 -6.40 6.56
C VAL A 322 -5.25 -6.21 5.05
N GLY A 323 -4.49 -5.25 4.52
CA GLY A 323 -4.36 -5.02 3.09
C GLY A 323 -3.10 -4.24 2.74
N MET A 324 -2.67 -4.28 1.48
CA MET A 324 -1.58 -3.47 0.97
C MET A 324 -1.70 -3.31 -0.53
N HIS A 325 -1.70 -2.07 -1.02
CA HIS A 325 -1.34 -1.84 -2.43
C HIS A 325 0.17 -1.86 -2.58
N VAL A 326 0.64 -2.52 -3.62
CA VAL A 326 2.04 -2.58 -4.00
C VAL A 326 2.13 -2.15 -5.46
N THR A 327 3.08 -1.28 -5.76
CA THR A 327 3.38 -0.93 -7.14
C THR A 327 4.87 -0.79 -7.37
N THR A 328 5.31 -1.25 -8.53
CA THR A 328 6.70 -1.26 -8.97
C THR A 328 6.85 -0.50 -10.28
N ARG A 329 7.94 0.26 -10.44
CA ARG A 329 8.14 1.12 -11.62
C ARG A 329 8.56 0.38 -12.89
N GLU A 330 8.75 -0.94 -12.85
CA GLU A 330 9.45 -1.77 -13.85
C GLU A 330 8.99 -1.57 -15.32
N ILE A 331 7.76 -1.07 -15.55
CA ILE A 331 7.22 -0.67 -16.85
C ILE A 331 6.67 0.77 -16.81
N LYS A 332 6.52 1.45 -17.97
CA LYS A 332 6.03 2.85 -18.02
C LYS A 332 4.69 3.12 -17.31
N ARG A 333 3.76 2.14 -17.26
CA ARG A 333 2.48 2.26 -16.53
C ARG A 333 2.52 1.73 -15.08
N TRP A 334 3.72 1.39 -14.60
CA TRP A 334 4.00 0.65 -13.37
C TRP A 334 3.32 -0.72 -13.34
N ALA A 335 3.89 -1.68 -12.63
CA ALA A 335 3.21 -2.93 -12.31
C ALA A 335 2.43 -2.73 -11.01
N TRP A 336 1.19 -3.23 -10.94
CA TRP A 336 0.30 -3.03 -9.80
C TRP A 336 -0.19 -4.35 -9.24
N GLN A 337 -0.15 -4.47 -7.92
CA GLN A 337 -0.71 -5.59 -7.17
C GLN A 337 -1.43 -5.06 -5.95
N THR A 338 -2.41 -5.82 -5.47
CA THR A 338 -3.04 -5.56 -4.18
C THR A 338 -3.15 -6.87 -3.41
N TYR A 339 -2.79 -6.82 -2.14
CA TYR A 339 -2.80 -7.94 -1.21
C TYR A 339 -3.79 -7.67 -0.10
N TRP A 340 -4.49 -8.70 0.37
CA TRP A 340 -5.35 -8.59 1.55
C TRP A 340 -5.34 -9.88 2.35
N TRP A 341 -5.54 -9.75 3.65
CA TRP A 341 -5.65 -10.91 4.52
C TRP A 341 -6.93 -11.69 4.15
N SER A 342 -6.79 -13.00 4.00
CA SER A 342 -7.89 -13.91 3.64
C SER A 342 -7.93 -15.07 4.63
N ALA A 343 -9.12 -15.35 5.15
CA ALA A 343 -9.34 -16.51 5.99
C ALA A 343 -9.01 -17.81 5.24
N ASN A 344 -9.36 -17.89 3.95
CA ASN A 344 -8.96 -18.96 3.04
C ASN A 344 -8.02 -18.40 1.97
N SER A 345 -6.72 -18.40 2.24
CA SER A 345 -5.73 -17.90 1.30
C SER A 345 -5.44 -18.87 0.15
N ASP A 346 -5.84 -20.15 0.25
CA ASP A 346 -5.70 -21.16 -0.81
C ASP A 346 -6.85 -21.10 -1.81
N GLN A 347 -8.04 -20.68 -1.36
CA GLN A 347 -9.22 -20.46 -2.20
C GLN A 347 -9.85 -19.10 -1.86
N PRO A 348 -9.15 -17.99 -2.14
CA PRO A 348 -9.65 -16.67 -1.82
C PRO A 348 -10.84 -16.31 -2.71
N TYR A 349 -11.74 -15.49 -2.17
CA TYR A 349 -12.81 -14.89 -2.96
C TYR A 349 -12.26 -13.85 -3.96
N LEU A 350 -13.08 -13.52 -4.97
CA LEU A 350 -12.82 -12.42 -5.91
C LEU A 350 -12.43 -11.12 -5.16
N PRO A 351 -11.49 -10.31 -5.67
CA PRO A 351 -10.92 -10.37 -7.03
C PRO A 351 -9.72 -11.33 -7.20
N SER A 352 -9.44 -12.20 -6.22
CA SER A 352 -8.47 -13.29 -6.37
C SER A 352 -9.17 -14.60 -6.73
N ASN A 353 -8.41 -15.69 -6.87
CA ASN A 353 -8.93 -17.04 -7.07
C ASN A 353 -7.84 -18.08 -6.70
N ALA A 354 -8.18 -19.37 -6.78
CA ALA A 354 -7.27 -20.47 -6.49
C ALA A 354 -6.08 -20.58 -7.46
N GLU A 355 -6.23 -20.15 -8.71
CA GLU A 355 -5.14 -20.15 -9.70
C GLU A 355 -4.04 -19.17 -9.29
N ILE A 356 -4.42 -17.93 -8.94
CA ILE A 356 -3.49 -16.93 -8.41
C ILE A 356 -2.85 -17.43 -7.11
N ALA A 357 -3.65 -17.98 -6.20
CA ALA A 357 -3.17 -18.48 -4.92
C ALA A 357 -2.21 -19.67 -5.03
N ALA A 358 -2.29 -20.49 -6.09
CA ALA A 358 -1.39 -21.62 -6.30
C ALA A 358 0.09 -21.20 -6.47
N PHE A 359 0.33 -19.99 -6.99
CA PHE A 359 1.68 -19.44 -7.12
C PHE A 359 2.27 -18.98 -5.78
N ARG A 360 1.44 -18.59 -4.80
CA ARG A 360 1.89 -18.23 -3.45
C ARG A 360 2.75 -19.32 -2.81
N LYS A 361 2.35 -20.58 -3.02
CA LYS A 361 3.03 -21.77 -2.46
C LYS A 361 4.43 -22.01 -3.04
N GLN A 362 4.79 -21.31 -4.12
CA GLN A 362 6.10 -21.40 -4.74
C GLN A 362 7.09 -20.39 -4.15
N SER A 363 6.61 -19.37 -3.43
CA SER A 363 7.42 -18.33 -2.82
C SER A 363 7.67 -18.59 -1.33
N PRO A 364 8.86 -18.27 -0.78
CA PRO A 364 9.19 -18.51 0.62
C PRO A 364 8.50 -17.46 1.51
N LEU A 365 7.32 -17.81 2.02
CA LEU A 365 6.53 -16.99 2.92
C LEU A 365 6.48 -17.61 4.30
N ASP A 366 6.58 -16.78 5.34
CA ASP A 366 6.29 -17.21 6.69
C ASP A 366 4.77 -17.40 6.90
N PRO A 367 4.35 -18.05 8.01
CA PRO A 367 2.95 -18.35 8.23
C PRO A 367 2.01 -17.13 8.14
N ALA A 368 2.44 -15.96 8.63
CA ALA A 368 1.63 -14.75 8.63
C ALA A 368 1.44 -14.19 7.21
N ALA A 369 2.52 -14.08 6.44
CA ALA A 369 2.48 -13.61 5.06
C ALA A 369 1.75 -14.59 4.13
N ASN A 370 1.61 -15.86 4.55
CA ASN A 370 0.89 -16.90 3.83
C ASN A 370 -0.65 -16.78 3.91
N HIS A 371 -1.19 -15.93 4.79
CA HIS A 371 -2.63 -15.69 4.88
C HIS A 371 -3.16 -14.63 3.90
N TYR A 372 -2.34 -14.17 2.95
CA TYR A 372 -2.75 -13.12 2.03
C TYR A 372 -3.24 -13.69 0.70
N ALA A 373 -4.25 -13.04 0.14
CA ALA A 373 -4.70 -13.19 -1.24
C ALA A 373 -4.21 -12.01 -2.08
N MET A 374 -4.27 -12.13 -3.41
CA MET A 374 -3.73 -11.12 -4.32
C MET A 374 -4.60 -10.93 -5.57
N ALA A 375 -4.65 -9.70 -6.08
CA ALA A 375 -5.06 -9.40 -7.46
C ALA A 375 -3.98 -8.59 -8.17
N VAL A 376 -3.85 -8.78 -9.49
CA VAL A 376 -2.80 -8.20 -10.33
C VAL A 376 -3.42 -7.28 -11.38
N ALA A 377 -2.84 -6.10 -11.58
CA ALA A 377 -3.32 -5.07 -12.50
C ALA A 377 -2.18 -4.52 -13.39
N TYR A 378 -1.49 -5.39 -14.13
CA TYR A 378 -0.36 -4.95 -14.99
C TYR A 378 -0.82 -4.37 -16.33
N GLN A 379 -2.13 -4.26 -16.50
CA GLN A 379 -2.83 -3.62 -17.60
C GLN A 379 -4.18 -3.14 -17.08
N MET A 380 -4.79 -2.21 -17.82
CA MET A 380 -6.09 -1.64 -17.48
C MET A 380 -7.24 -2.55 -17.94
N VAL A 381 -7.19 -3.04 -19.18
CA VAL A 381 -8.22 -3.91 -19.77
C VAL A 381 -7.59 -5.17 -20.37
N GLN A 382 -8.40 -6.20 -20.60
CA GLN A 382 -8.00 -7.44 -21.28
C GLN A 382 -8.67 -7.54 -22.66
N PRO A 383 -7.92 -7.77 -23.76
CA PRO A 383 -6.46 -7.88 -23.81
C PRO A 383 -5.76 -6.52 -23.61
N ALA A 384 -4.47 -6.58 -23.24
CA ALA A 384 -3.61 -5.41 -23.09
C ALA A 384 -3.73 -4.46 -24.29
N GLN A 385 -3.80 -3.17 -24.00
CA GLN A 385 -3.85 -2.12 -25.02
C GLN A 385 -2.55 -1.29 -24.99
N PRO A 386 -2.09 -0.74 -26.14
CA PRO A 386 -0.87 0.05 -26.22
C PRO A 386 -0.78 1.18 -25.19
N ILE A 387 0.42 1.62 -24.83
CA ILE A 387 0.61 2.73 -23.87
C ILE A 387 -0.01 4.06 -24.33
N THR A 388 -0.20 4.19 -25.64
CA THR A 388 -0.73 5.38 -26.32
C THR A 388 -1.67 4.93 -27.45
N GLY A 389 -2.80 5.60 -27.66
CA GLY A 389 -3.64 5.37 -28.85
C GLY A 389 -4.47 4.07 -28.90
N GLY A 390 -4.54 3.31 -27.81
CA GLY A 390 -5.50 2.21 -27.65
C GLY A 390 -6.97 2.67 -27.69
N GLN A 391 -7.88 1.71 -27.87
CA GLN A 391 -9.29 2.00 -28.21
C GLN A 391 -10.29 1.67 -27.08
N ASN A 392 -9.82 1.27 -25.90
CA ASN A 392 -10.67 0.79 -24.80
C ASN A 392 -11.58 -0.41 -25.16
N THR A 393 -11.09 -1.27 -26.06
CA THR A 393 -11.77 -2.50 -26.47
C THR A 393 -11.44 -3.67 -25.54
N GLY A 394 -12.30 -4.69 -25.50
CA GLY A 394 -12.13 -5.87 -24.67
C GLY A 394 -13.02 -5.82 -23.43
N SER A 395 -12.54 -6.42 -22.34
CA SER A 395 -13.24 -6.48 -21.05
C SER A 395 -12.44 -5.80 -19.95
N SER A 396 -13.14 -5.32 -18.93
CA SER A 396 -12.52 -4.78 -17.72
C SER A 396 -11.59 -5.82 -17.07
N LEU A 397 -10.43 -5.40 -16.58
CA LEU A 397 -9.58 -6.21 -15.71
C LEU A 397 -9.67 -5.65 -14.29
N ILE A 398 -10.44 -6.33 -13.46
CA ILE A 398 -10.78 -5.84 -12.12
C ILE A 398 -9.72 -6.27 -11.09
N ALA A 399 -9.22 -5.31 -10.33
CA ALA A 399 -8.22 -5.52 -9.28
C ALA A 399 -8.27 -4.38 -8.25
N TYR A 400 -8.85 -4.70 -7.10
CA TYR A 400 -9.08 -3.76 -6.00
C TYR A 400 -8.76 -4.43 -4.66
N ASN A 401 -8.46 -3.63 -3.62
CA ASN A 401 -8.36 -4.12 -2.25
C ASN A 401 -9.75 -4.12 -1.59
N PRO A 402 -10.23 -5.26 -1.06
CA PRO A 402 -11.51 -5.29 -0.37
C PRO A 402 -11.64 -4.29 0.77
N HIS A 403 -10.56 -4.10 1.54
CA HIS A 403 -10.57 -3.21 2.70
C HIS A 403 -10.49 -1.71 2.33
N LEU A 404 -10.12 -1.36 1.10
CA LEU A 404 -10.00 0.06 0.69
C LEU A 404 -11.09 0.48 -0.29
N GLU A 405 -11.24 -0.23 -1.41
CA GLU A 405 -12.10 0.26 -2.50
C GLU A 405 -13.48 -0.37 -2.53
N ALA A 406 -13.73 -1.53 -1.89
CA ALA A 406 -15.03 -2.21 -2.02
C ALA A 406 -16.23 -1.30 -1.64
N GLY A 407 -16.00 -0.38 -0.69
CA GLY A 407 -16.99 0.60 -0.25
C GLY A 407 -17.19 1.82 -1.16
N PHE A 408 -16.40 1.99 -2.23
CA PHE A 408 -16.53 3.15 -3.10
C PHE A 408 -17.80 3.09 -3.93
N ASP A 409 -18.61 4.13 -3.78
CA ASP A 409 -19.83 4.37 -4.54
C ASP A 409 -19.55 5.25 -5.79
N PRO A 410 -20.53 5.40 -6.72
CA PRO A 410 -20.32 6.18 -7.94
C PRO A 410 -19.88 7.63 -7.71
N GLY A 411 -20.21 8.24 -6.57
CA GLY A 411 -19.82 9.61 -6.23
C GLY A 411 -18.34 9.75 -5.83
N VAL A 412 -17.61 8.65 -5.65
CA VAL A 412 -16.16 8.67 -5.44
C VAL A 412 -15.42 8.93 -6.75
N PHE A 413 -15.98 8.52 -7.89
CA PHE A 413 -15.35 8.59 -9.20
C PHE A 413 -15.75 9.86 -9.95
N GLN A 414 -14.79 10.45 -10.68
CA GLN A 414 -15.01 11.64 -11.52
C GLN A 414 -14.52 11.41 -12.96
N SER A 415 -14.07 10.20 -13.27
CA SER A 415 -13.51 9.82 -14.54
C SER A 415 -13.95 8.39 -14.85
N CYS A 416 -14.88 8.23 -15.78
CA CYS A 416 -15.38 6.92 -16.21
C CYS A 416 -15.45 6.86 -17.74
N ALA A 417 -15.35 5.65 -18.30
CA ALA A 417 -15.53 5.38 -19.71
C ALA A 417 -16.17 4.00 -19.92
N SER A 418 -16.85 3.84 -21.06
CA SER A 418 -17.46 2.57 -21.49
C SER A 418 -16.37 1.63 -21.99
N VAL A 419 -16.28 0.42 -21.41
CA VAL A 419 -15.32 -0.61 -21.83
C VAL A 419 -15.92 -1.48 -22.93
N GLY A 420 -15.14 -1.84 -23.95
CA GLY A 420 -15.57 -2.72 -25.04
C GLY A 420 -16.29 -2.01 -26.20
N GLY A 421 -16.38 -0.67 -26.17
CA GLY A 421 -16.95 0.16 -27.23
C GLY A 421 -15.90 1.02 -27.96
N ALA A 422 -16.36 1.94 -28.82
CA ALA A 422 -15.49 2.96 -29.39
C ALA A 422 -14.93 3.86 -28.28
N TYR A 423 -13.66 4.26 -28.40
CA TYR A 423 -13.01 5.08 -27.38
C TYR A 423 -13.81 6.36 -27.08
N ALA A 424 -14.30 6.45 -25.85
CA ALA A 424 -14.89 7.67 -25.32
C ALA A 424 -13.90 8.26 -24.32
N ALA A 425 -13.55 9.54 -24.49
CA ALA A 425 -12.73 10.25 -23.53
C ALA A 425 -13.35 10.16 -22.13
N PRO A 426 -12.56 9.81 -21.10
CA PRO A 426 -13.11 9.60 -19.77
C PRO A 426 -13.56 10.92 -19.15
N SER A 427 -14.70 10.90 -18.45
CA SER A 427 -15.29 12.11 -17.87
C SER A 427 -16.26 11.81 -16.72
N ASP A 428 -16.56 12.83 -15.92
CA ASP A 428 -17.59 12.77 -14.88
C ASP A 428 -19.00 12.60 -15.46
N THR A 429 -19.26 13.20 -16.62
CA THR A 429 -20.53 13.00 -17.34
C THR A 429 -20.74 11.54 -17.71
N ASN A 430 -19.70 10.82 -18.11
CA ASN A 430 -19.79 9.39 -18.39
C ASN A 430 -20.15 8.59 -17.13
N CYS A 431 -19.61 8.95 -15.96
CA CYS A 431 -19.92 8.28 -14.70
C CYS A 431 -21.43 8.28 -14.36
N ASN A 432 -22.19 9.21 -14.93
CA ASN A 432 -23.63 9.37 -14.70
C ASN A 432 -24.52 8.77 -15.81
N LYS A 433 -23.98 8.39 -16.98
CA LYS A 433 -24.76 7.77 -18.07
C LYS A 433 -25.27 6.39 -17.65
N PRO A 434 -26.49 5.94 -17.95
CA PRO A 434 -26.97 4.59 -17.60
C PRO A 434 -26.49 3.51 -18.60
N ASP A 435 -25.18 3.32 -18.70
CA ASP A 435 -24.53 2.36 -19.59
C ASP A 435 -23.93 1.19 -18.77
N PRO A 436 -24.32 -0.08 -19.02
CA PRO A 436 -23.81 -1.24 -18.30
C PRO A 436 -22.33 -1.54 -18.58
N SER A 437 -21.75 -0.98 -19.65
CA SER A 437 -20.32 -1.10 -19.95
C SER A 437 -19.43 -0.12 -19.17
N ILE A 438 -20.04 0.78 -18.38
CA ILE A 438 -19.33 1.72 -17.52
C ILE A 438 -19.26 1.13 -16.10
N ASN A 439 -18.04 0.91 -15.63
CA ASN A 439 -17.76 0.56 -14.24
C ASN A 439 -18.04 1.76 -13.30
N ARG A 440 -18.68 1.52 -12.15
CA ARG A 440 -19.14 2.60 -11.24
C ARG A 440 -18.82 2.41 -9.77
N TYR A 441 -18.42 1.21 -9.38
CA TYR A 441 -18.18 0.87 -7.98
C TYR A 441 -16.71 0.52 -7.80
N GLY A 442 -16.20 0.66 -6.58
CA GLY A 442 -14.80 0.27 -6.33
C GLY A 442 -14.54 -1.22 -6.46
N VAL A 443 -15.58 -2.07 -6.35
CA VAL A 443 -15.48 -3.49 -6.74
C VAL A 443 -15.35 -3.72 -8.25
N GLN A 444 -15.34 -2.65 -9.04
CA GLN A 444 -15.09 -2.62 -10.48
C GLN A 444 -13.92 -1.68 -10.83
N SER A 445 -13.02 -1.39 -9.88
CA SER A 445 -11.82 -0.60 -10.14
C SER A 445 -10.64 -1.46 -10.56
N ASN A 446 -9.65 -0.78 -11.12
CA ASN A 446 -8.32 -1.30 -11.43
C ASN A 446 -7.30 -0.30 -10.89
N CYS A 447 -6.33 -0.79 -10.12
CA CYS A 447 -5.31 0.04 -9.48
C CYS A 447 -4.54 0.90 -10.50
N MET A 448 -4.13 0.31 -11.64
CA MET A 448 -3.41 1.02 -12.70
C MET A 448 -4.25 2.15 -13.30
N THR A 449 -5.51 1.89 -13.64
CA THR A 449 -6.41 2.92 -14.20
C THR A 449 -6.62 4.07 -13.23
N CYS A 450 -6.92 3.76 -11.95
CA CYS A 450 -7.13 4.77 -10.91
C CYS A 450 -5.87 5.62 -10.66
N HIS A 451 -4.70 4.99 -10.61
CA HIS A 451 -3.44 5.68 -10.38
C HIS A 451 -2.90 6.44 -11.59
N ASN A 452 -3.32 6.11 -12.82
CA ASN A 452 -3.00 6.90 -14.00
C ASN A 452 -3.53 8.35 -13.89
N MET A 453 -4.56 8.57 -13.06
CA MET A 453 -5.10 9.90 -12.79
C MET A 453 -4.24 10.75 -11.82
N ALA A 454 -3.11 10.23 -11.31
CA ALA A 454 -2.22 10.99 -10.44
C ALA A 454 -1.57 12.16 -11.21
N MET A 455 -2.15 13.36 -11.08
CA MET A 455 -1.70 14.56 -11.79
C MET A 455 -1.84 15.83 -10.96
N TYR A 456 -0.83 16.69 -11.04
CA TYR A 456 -0.83 18.02 -10.47
C TYR A 456 -1.31 19.05 -11.48
N ASN A 457 -2.31 19.86 -11.14
CA ASN A 457 -2.81 20.95 -11.98
C ASN A 457 -2.59 22.29 -11.25
N PRO A 458 -1.77 23.22 -11.78
CA PRO A 458 -1.44 24.47 -11.10
C PRO A 458 -2.64 25.40 -10.91
N LYS A 459 -3.78 25.14 -11.58
CA LYS A 459 -5.02 25.91 -11.43
C LYS A 459 -5.88 25.41 -10.27
N THR A 460 -5.56 24.25 -9.70
CA THR A 460 -6.33 23.62 -8.62
C THR A 460 -5.93 24.20 -7.27
N ASN A 461 -6.92 24.51 -6.43
CA ASN A 461 -6.67 24.93 -5.05
C ASN A 461 -6.37 23.72 -4.16
N TYR A 462 -5.09 23.39 -3.99
CA TYR A 462 -4.64 22.29 -3.13
C TYR A 462 -4.59 22.62 -1.63
N LYS A 463 -4.98 23.83 -1.21
CA LYS A 463 -5.24 24.11 0.22
C LYS A 463 -6.49 23.37 0.70
N ASP A 464 -7.43 23.12 -0.21
CA ASP A 464 -8.48 22.14 0.02
C ASP A 464 -7.91 20.72 -0.16
N LYS A 465 -7.80 19.99 0.95
CA LYS A 465 -7.27 18.63 0.99
C LYS A 465 -8.12 17.64 0.18
N ALA A 466 -9.39 17.94 -0.09
CA ALA A 466 -10.23 17.09 -0.94
C ALA A 466 -9.72 17.06 -2.40
N ASN A 467 -9.06 18.13 -2.85
CA ASN A 467 -8.49 18.23 -4.21
C ASN A 467 -7.20 17.43 -4.39
N ARG A 468 -6.56 16.98 -3.30
CA ARG A 468 -5.33 16.16 -3.35
C ARG A 468 -5.62 14.68 -3.65
N GLN A 469 -6.87 14.34 -3.95
CA GLN A 469 -7.40 12.98 -4.05
C GLN A 469 -8.39 12.83 -5.20
N LYS A 470 -8.41 13.79 -6.12
CA LYS A 470 -9.31 13.80 -7.27
C LYS A 470 -8.54 14.19 -8.51
N PRO A 471 -8.88 13.62 -9.68
CA PRO A 471 -10.00 12.70 -9.90
C PRO A 471 -9.65 11.22 -9.62
N TYR A 472 -10.65 10.42 -9.21
CA TYR A 472 -10.57 8.96 -9.24
C TYR A 472 -11.31 8.36 -10.43
N ALA A 473 -10.85 7.17 -10.83
CA ALA A 473 -11.36 6.41 -11.95
C ALA A 473 -11.71 4.97 -11.56
N THR A 474 -12.76 4.42 -12.19
CA THR A 474 -13.02 2.98 -12.22
C THR A 474 -12.15 2.31 -13.29
N ASP A 475 -12.36 1.04 -13.60
CA ASP A 475 -11.58 0.39 -14.65
C ASP A 475 -12.01 0.80 -16.07
N PHE A 476 -11.03 1.12 -16.91
CA PHE A 476 -11.09 1.34 -18.36
C PHE A 476 -9.67 1.62 -18.88
N TYR A 477 -9.46 1.47 -20.18
CA TYR A 477 -8.22 1.88 -20.84
C TYR A 477 -8.08 3.39 -20.89
N MET A 478 -6.91 3.90 -20.48
CA MET A 478 -6.54 5.31 -20.62
C MET A 478 -5.17 5.48 -21.28
N SER A 479 -5.12 6.32 -22.31
CA SER A 479 -3.89 6.70 -23.01
C SER A 479 -3.00 7.59 -22.13
N LEU A 480 -1.68 7.45 -22.18
CA LEU A 480 -0.75 8.35 -21.47
C LEU A 480 -0.70 9.78 -22.06
N GLN A 481 -1.33 9.99 -23.22
CA GLN A 481 -1.54 11.28 -23.88
C GLN A 481 -3.03 11.62 -23.97
N ASP A 482 -3.85 11.07 -23.06
CA ASP A 482 -5.25 11.47 -23.00
C ASP A 482 -5.38 12.96 -22.67
N LYS A 483 -6.38 13.62 -23.24
CA LYS A 483 -6.66 15.05 -23.04
C LYS A 483 -6.99 15.40 -21.59
N ALA A 484 -7.36 14.43 -20.76
CA ALA A 484 -7.52 14.63 -19.33
C ALA A 484 -6.23 15.16 -18.65
N PHE A 485 -5.06 14.98 -19.27
CA PHE A 485 -3.78 15.48 -18.77
C PHE A 485 -3.42 16.89 -19.27
N ASP A 486 -4.22 17.50 -20.14
CA ASP A 486 -3.91 18.81 -20.72
C ASP A 486 -3.76 19.88 -19.63
N GLY A 487 -2.62 20.59 -19.66
CA GLY A 487 -2.29 21.62 -18.67
C GLY A 487 -1.99 21.10 -17.26
N SER A 488 -1.82 19.78 -17.11
CA SER A 488 -1.46 19.12 -15.85
C SER A 488 -0.09 18.42 -15.96
N LEU A 489 0.56 18.23 -14.82
CA LEU A 489 1.80 17.50 -14.66
C LEU A 489 1.49 16.09 -14.15
N LYS A 490 1.75 15.06 -14.96
CA LYS A 490 1.61 13.66 -14.51
C LYS A 490 2.63 13.35 -13.42
N LEU A 491 2.20 12.60 -12.40
CA LEU A 491 3.00 12.31 -11.21
C LEU A 491 3.57 10.89 -11.20
N ASP A 492 3.80 10.34 -12.38
CA ASP A 492 4.30 8.96 -12.58
C ASP A 492 3.53 7.95 -11.72
N PHE A 493 2.19 8.03 -11.78
CA PHE A 493 1.24 7.20 -11.01
C PHE A 493 1.28 7.31 -9.47
N ALA A 494 2.14 8.16 -8.90
CA ALA A 494 2.34 8.31 -7.47
C ALA A 494 1.38 9.35 -6.83
N TRP A 495 0.14 8.95 -6.56
CA TRP A 495 -0.87 9.79 -5.87
C TRP A 495 -0.39 10.36 -4.53
N SER A 496 0.50 9.66 -3.84
CA SER A 496 1.04 10.11 -2.56
C SER A 496 1.85 11.40 -2.67
N LEU A 497 2.38 11.76 -3.85
CA LEU A 497 3.02 13.06 -4.06
C LEU A 497 2.05 14.22 -3.78
N LEU A 498 0.80 14.12 -4.25
CA LEU A 498 -0.25 15.11 -3.91
C LEU A 498 -0.77 14.94 -2.50
N GLY A 499 -1.00 13.70 -2.07
CA GLY A 499 -1.55 13.40 -0.76
C GLY A 499 -0.74 14.00 0.39
N TYR A 500 0.58 14.03 0.24
CA TYR A 500 1.53 14.54 1.22
C TYR A 500 2.20 15.87 0.82
N MET A 501 1.74 16.51 -0.26
CA MET A 501 2.36 17.74 -0.76
C MET A 501 2.43 18.82 0.33
N GLN A 502 3.61 19.39 0.53
CA GLN A 502 3.79 20.62 1.29
C GLN A 502 3.45 21.80 0.40
N ASP A 503 2.41 22.55 0.78
CA ASP A 503 2.03 23.78 0.10
C ASP A 503 2.98 24.93 0.43
N ASP A 504 2.98 25.96 -0.41
CA ASP A 504 3.88 27.11 -0.30
C ASP A 504 3.64 27.99 0.94
N SER A 505 2.62 27.68 1.75
CA SER A 505 2.34 28.41 3.00
C SER A 505 3.04 27.80 4.23
N LYS A 506 3.79 26.71 4.06
CA LYS A 506 4.48 25.97 5.12
C LYS A 506 5.97 25.80 4.88
#